data_AF-Q0W094-F1
#
_entry.id   AF-Q0W094-F1
#
_cell.length_a   1.000
_cell.length_b   1.000
_cell.length_c   1.000
_cell.angle_alpha   90.00
_cell.angle_beta   90.00
_cell.angle_gamma   90.00
#
_symmetry.space_group_name_H-M   'P 1'
#
loop_
_entity.id
_entity.type
_entity.pdbx_description
1 polymer ?
#
loop_
_entity_poly.entity_id
_entity_poly.type
_entity_poly.pdbx_seq_one_letter_code
_entity_poly.pdbx_strand_id
1 'polypeptide(L)'
;MIGMESYRTFINKDVDFGASDAKIIKTDSVVTAPWVRWKCRYGCDGYNSSLCCPPSTPVHRETRELLDSYKVALLLHLAGNIKRSADLTEIAVTLERDLFLAGYYKAFAMGAGPCGLCPVCSMGECRYPEKARPSMESCGIDVFSTARNNGYTIEVVKDYSDKMNRFGLVLIE
;
A
#
# COMPACT_ATOMS: atom_id res chain seq x y z
N MET A 1 -1.02 26.02 -6.65
CA MET A 1 0.14 25.12 -6.44
C MET A 1 0.11 24.77 -4.96
N ILE A 2 -0.52 23.66 -4.60
CA ILE A 2 -0.59 23.20 -3.20
C ILE A 2 0.86 22.87 -2.82
N GLY A 3 1.45 23.67 -1.95
CA GLY A 3 2.85 23.50 -1.55
C GLY A 3 3.00 22.20 -0.77
N MET A 4 4.18 21.57 -0.86
CA MET A 4 4.51 20.35 -0.10
C MET A 4 4.26 20.50 1.41
N GLU A 5 4.16 21.73 1.93
CA GLU A 5 3.80 22.02 3.31
C GLU A 5 2.40 21.53 3.70
N SER A 6 1.43 21.53 2.77
CA SER A 6 0.06 21.11 3.05
C SER A 6 -0.06 19.62 3.40
N TYR A 7 0.90 18.80 2.96
CA TYR A 7 0.91 17.37 3.25
C TYR A 7 1.69 17.02 4.52
N ARG A 8 2.49 17.95 5.08
CA ARG A 8 3.32 17.69 6.28
C ARG A 8 2.49 17.30 7.49
N THR A 9 1.29 17.85 7.62
CA THR A 9 0.37 17.50 8.72
C THR A 9 0.01 16.01 8.68
N PHE A 10 -0.16 15.42 7.49
CA PHE A 10 -0.47 14.00 7.35
C PHE A 10 0.77 13.12 7.63
N ILE A 11 1.95 13.51 7.13
CA ILE A 11 3.21 12.80 7.41
C ILE A 11 3.49 12.70 8.90
N ASN A 12 3.35 13.81 9.64
CA ASN A 12 3.61 13.81 11.08
C ASN A 12 2.62 12.89 11.80
N LYS A 13 1.35 12.90 11.36
CA LYS A 13 0.30 12.05 11.91
C LYS A 13 0.62 10.55 11.70
N ASP A 14 1.29 10.18 10.61
CA ASP A 14 1.63 8.79 10.32
C ASP A 14 2.72 8.21 11.20
N VAL A 15 3.72 9.03 11.49
CA VAL A 15 4.76 8.69 12.47
C VAL A 15 4.11 8.46 13.84
N ASP A 16 3.09 9.25 14.20
CA ASP A 16 2.31 9.04 15.42
C ASP A 16 1.44 7.77 15.37
N PHE A 17 0.94 7.39 14.19
CA PHE A 17 0.19 6.14 13.99
C PHE A 17 1.07 4.89 13.91
N GLY A 18 2.40 5.03 14.05
CA GLY A 18 3.33 3.91 14.14
C GLY A 18 4.01 3.55 12.82
N ALA A 19 3.85 4.34 11.75
CA ALA A 19 4.76 4.25 10.60
C ALA A 19 6.18 4.61 11.04
N SER A 20 7.20 3.93 10.48
CA SER A 20 8.59 4.29 10.76
C SER A 20 8.94 5.63 10.11
N ASP A 21 8.45 5.85 8.90
CA ASP A 21 8.50 7.12 8.21
C ASP A 21 7.46 7.15 7.06
N ALA A 22 7.27 8.32 6.47
CA ALA A 22 6.47 8.51 5.26
C ALA A 22 7.09 9.60 4.36
N LYS A 23 6.94 9.43 3.04
CA LYS A 23 7.41 10.40 2.03
C LYS A 23 6.30 10.76 1.05
N ILE A 24 6.24 12.03 0.68
CA ILE A 24 5.49 12.46 -0.50
C ILE A 24 6.31 12.08 -1.72
N ILE A 25 5.69 11.35 -2.65
CA ILE A 25 6.31 10.88 -3.89
C ILE A 25 5.46 11.27 -5.09
N LYS A 26 6.08 11.30 -6.26
CA LYS A 26 5.35 11.40 -7.53
C LYS A 26 4.86 10.02 -7.95
N THR A 27 3.65 9.94 -8.51
CA THR A 27 3.07 8.67 -8.97
C THR A 27 3.77 8.08 -10.21
N ASP A 28 4.55 8.88 -10.95
CA ASP A 28 5.42 8.42 -12.04
C ASP A 28 6.58 7.55 -11.54
N SER A 29 6.99 7.69 -10.27
CA SER A 29 8.04 6.90 -9.64
C SER A 29 7.58 5.51 -9.19
N VAL A 30 6.25 5.28 -9.14
CA VAL A 30 5.64 4.00 -8.74
C VAL A 30 5.66 3.04 -9.93
N VAL A 31 6.32 1.91 -9.74
CA VAL A 31 6.55 0.92 -10.81
C VAL A 31 5.49 -0.17 -10.71
N THR A 32 4.77 -0.43 -11.80
CA THR A 32 3.94 -1.63 -11.93
C THR A 32 4.60 -2.62 -12.88
N ALA A 33 4.44 -3.92 -12.63
CA ALA A 33 5.05 -4.93 -13.48
C ALA A 33 4.24 -6.24 -13.51
N PRO A 34 4.21 -6.94 -14.68
CA PRO A 34 3.45 -8.18 -14.81
C PRO A 34 3.98 -9.29 -13.90
N TRP A 35 5.29 -9.34 -13.65
CA TRP A 35 5.94 -10.39 -12.86
C TRP A 35 5.43 -10.44 -11.41
N VAL A 36 4.98 -9.31 -10.85
CA VAL A 36 4.47 -9.23 -9.48
C VAL A 36 3.29 -10.17 -9.30
N ARG A 37 2.37 -10.19 -10.28
CA ARG A 37 1.21 -11.08 -10.27
C ARG A 37 1.60 -12.55 -10.44
N TRP A 38 2.65 -12.85 -11.19
CA TRP A 38 3.20 -14.20 -11.29
C TRP A 38 3.75 -14.68 -9.94
N LYS A 39 4.46 -13.82 -9.20
CA LYS A 39 4.90 -14.13 -7.84
C LYS A 39 3.73 -14.36 -6.89
N CYS A 40 2.67 -13.54 -6.94
CA CYS A 40 1.47 -13.82 -6.14
C CYS A 40 0.87 -15.18 -6.50
N ARG A 41 0.69 -15.49 -7.79
CA ARG A 41 0.01 -16.71 -8.24
C ARG A 41 0.74 -18.01 -7.90
N TYR A 42 2.07 -18.00 -7.95
CA TYR A 42 2.87 -19.23 -7.82
C TYR A 42 3.81 -19.24 -6.61
N GLY A 43 3.92 -18.14 -5.86
CA GLY A 43 4.85 -18.01 -4.75
C GLY A 43 4.24 -17.46 -3.46
N CYS A 44 2.92 -17.22 -3.41
CA CYS A 44 2.22 -16.76 -2.22
C CYS A 44 1.13 -17.77 -1.83
N ASP A 45 1.11 -18.18 -0.56
CA ASP A 45 0.09 -19.05 0.03
C ASP A 45 -1.27 -18.35 0.18
N GLY A 46 -1.29 -17.02 0.18
CA GLY A 46 -2.49 -16.19 0.20
C GLY A 46 -3.15 -15.95 -1.16
N TYR A 47 -2.66 -16.52 -2.26
CA TYR A 47 -3.29 -16.34 -3.58
C TYR A 47 -4.76 -16.81 -3.57
N ASN A 48 -5.67 -16.00 -4.13
CA ASN A 48 -7.10 -16.27 -4.18
C ASN A 48 -7.76 -16.54 -2.81
N SER A 49 -7.15 -16.06 -1.71
CA SER A 49 -7.68 -16.29 -0.35
C SER A 49 -8.64 -15.20 0.14
N SER A 50 -8.65 -14.02 -0.50
CA SER A 50 -9.50 -12.90 -0.12
C SER A 50 -9.84 -11.98 -1.31
N LEU A 51 -10.84 -11.12 -1.13
CA LEU A 51 -11.21 -10.07 -2.08
C LEU A 51 -10.09 -9.02 -2.30
N CYS A 52 -9.11 -8.96 -1.39
CA CYS A 52 -7.93 -8.10 -1.48
C CYS A 52 -6.70 -8.83 -2.02
N CYS A 53 -6.87 -10.04 -2.57
CA CYS A 53 -5.80 -10.81 -3.21
C CYS A 53 -6.15 -11.08 -4.68
N PRO A 54 -5.14 -11.26 -5.56
CA PRO A 54 -5.40 -11.73 -6.92
C PRO A 54 -6.15 -13.07 -6.89
N PRO A 55 -7.12 -13.31 -7.80
CA PRO A 55 -7.41 -12.51 -8.99
C PRO A 55 -8.37 -11.34 -8.77
N SER A 56 -8.94 -11.15 -7.58
CA SER A 56 -9.96 -10.14 -7.27
C SER A 56 -9.43 -8.70 -7.27
N THR A 57 -8.12 -8.53 -7.22
CA THR A 57 -7.45 -7.22 -7.30
C THR A 57 -7.01 -6.87 -8.72
N PRO A 58 -6.85 -5.56 -9.03
CA PRO A 58 -6.43 -5.10 -10.35
C PRO A 58 -5.12 -5.72 -10.84
N VAL A 59 -4.95 -5.79 -12.15
CA VAL A 59 -3.67 -6.14 -12.78
C VAL A 59 -2.78 -4.91 -12.91
N HIS A 60 -1.47 -5.14 -13.08
CA HIS A 60 -0.44 -4.09 -13.23
C HIS A 60 -0.79 -2.97 -14.24
N ARG A 61 -1.56 -3.26 -15.30
CA ARG A 61 -1.99 -2.25 -16.29
C ARG A 61 -3.10 -1.35 -15.75
N GLU A 62 -4.16 -1.94 -15.18
CA GLU A 62 -5.24 -1.19 -14.54
C GLU A 62 -4.70 -0.33 -13.39
N THR A 63 -3.73 -0.85 -12.62
CA THR A 63 -3.07 -0.07 -11.58
C THR A 63 -2.20 1.04 -12.14
N ARG A 64 -1.53 0.86 -13.28
CA ARG A 64 -0.79 1.95 -13.93
C ARG A 64 -1.74 3.05 -14.41
N GLU A 65 -2.85 2.69 -15.05
CA GLU A 65 -3.89 3.63 -15.47
C GLU A 65 -4.46 4.42 -14.29
N LEU A 66 -4.72 3.75 -13.15
CA LEU A 66 -5.11 4.42 -11.92
C LEU A 66 -4.03 5.42 -11.49
N LEU A 67 -2.77 5.00 -11.36
CA LEU A 67 -1.66 5.85 -10.92
C LEU A 67 -1.44 7.08 -11.84
N ASP A 68 -1.68 6.94 -13.15
CA ASP A 68 -1.59 8.03 -14.13
C ASP A 68 -2.66 9.12 -13.95
N SER A 69 -3.75 8.80 -13.24
CA SER A 69 -4.79 9.78 -12.88
C SER A 69 -4.46 10.63 -11.65
N TYR A 70 -3.29 10.41 -11.05
CA TYR A 70 -2.74 11.14 -9.92
C TYR A 70 -1.37 11.72 -10.27
N LYS A 71 -0.94 12.75 -9.55
CA LYS A 71 0.40 13.33 -9.59
C LYS A 71 1.21 13.01 -8.34
N VAL A 72 0.54 12.89 -7.20
CA VAL A 72 1.17 12.79 -5.88
C VAL A 72 0.57 11.67 -5.04
N ALA A 73 1.43 10.98 -4.29
CA ALA A 73 1.04 9.99 -3.30
C ALA A 73 1.92 10.09 -2.04
N LEU A 74 1.42 9.56 -0.92
CA LEU A 74 2.21 9.28 0.27
C LEU A 74 2.69 7.82 0.22
N LEU A 75 4.01 7.62 0.22
CA LEU A 75 4.64 6.31 0.40
C LEU A 75 4.93 6.12 1.89
N LEU A 76 4.20 5.20 2.50
CA LEU A 76 4.36 4.83 3.91
C LEU A 76 5.40 3.73 4.03
N HIS A 77 6.26 3.83 5.04
CA HIS A 77 7.29 2.85 5.31
C HIS A 77 7.24 2.39 6.77
N LEU A 78 7.24 1.07 6.93
CA LEU A 78 7.28 0.43 8.23
C LEU A 78 8.44 -0.57 8.26
N ALA A 79 9.44 -0.29 9.11
CA ALA A 79 10.61 -1.11 9.29
C ALA A 79 10.54 -1.92 10.61
N GLY A 80 10.97 -3.18 10.55
CA GLY A 80 11.22 -4.00 11.74
C GLY A 80 10.30 -5.19 11.91
N ASN A 81 10.48 -5.88 13.04
CA ASN A 81 9.80 -7.14 13.36
C ASN A 81 8.40 -6.89 13.93
N ILE A 82 7.61 -6.06 13.24
CA ILE A 82 6.25 -5.76 13.65
C ILE A 82 5.39 -6.98 13.34
N LYS A 83 4.71 -7.46 14.38
CA LYS A 83 4.00 -8.74 14.41
C LYS A 83 2.80 -8.78 13.47
N ARG A 84 2.32 -7.65 12.93
CA ARG A 84 1.13 -7.60 12.06
C ARG A 84 1.32 -6.68 10.85
N SER A 85 1.07 -7.23 9.65
CA SER A 85 0.83 -6.49 8.40
C SER A 85 -0.37 -5.55 8.50
N ALA A 86 -1.34 -5.93 9.35
CA ALA A 86 -2.62 -5.25 9.50
C ALA A 86 -2.45 -3.78 9.91
N ASP A 87 -1.37 -3.47 10.62
CA ASP A 87 -1.11 -2.13 11.16
C ASP A 87 -0.89 -1.13 10.01
N LEU A 88 -0.13 -1.49 8.96
CA LEU A 88 0.14 -0.54 7.87
C LEU A 88 -1.08 -0.27 6.99
N THR A 89 -1.91 -1.27 6.74
CA THR A 89 -3.16 -1.09 5.99
C THR A 89 -4.15 -0.21 6.78
N GLU A 90 -4.24 -0.40 8.10
CA GLU A 90 -5.09 0.42 8.96
C GLU A 90 -4.63 1.88 9.01
N ILE A 91 -3.32 2.12 9.10
CA ILE A 91 -2.73 3.46 8.98
C ILE A 91 -3.11 4.09 7.63
N ALA A 92 -2.89 3.36 6.53
CA ALA A 92 -3.19 3.85 5.19
C ALA A 92 -4.67 4.21 4.99
N VAL A 93 -5.60 3.39 5.50
CA VAL A 93 -7.05 3.66 5.44
C VAL A 93 -7.44 4.86 6.30
N THR A 94 -6.82 5.02 7.48
CA THR A 94 -7.07 6.17 8.34
C THR A 94 -6.64 7.47 7.66
N LEU A 95 -5.47 7.45 7.02
CA LEU A 95 -4.99 8.55 6.19
C LEU A 95 -5.89 8.84 5.00
N GLU A 96 -6.34 7.81 4.29
CA GLU A 96 -7.28 7.97 3.18
C GLU A 96 -8.50 8.77 3.63
N ARG A 97 -9.07 8.38 4.78
CA ARG A 97 -10.20 9.08 5.39
C ARG A 97 -9.85 10.53 5.75
N ASP A 98 -8.71 10.78 6.38
CA ASP A 98 -8.30 12.12 6.80
C ASP A 98 -8.06 13.04 5.59
N LEU A 99 -7.39 12.54 4.56
CA LEU A 99 -7.16 13.26 3.31
C LEU A 99 -8.48 13.55 2.60
N PHE A 100 -9.39 12.57 2.53
CA PHE A 100 -10.72 12.77 1.97
C PHE A 100 -11.48 13.88 2.71
N LEU A 101 -11.48 13.86 4.05
CA LEU A 101 -12.12 14.89 4.88
C LEU A 101 -11.46 16.27 4.74
N ALA A 102 -10.18 16.32 4.36
CA ALA A 102 -9.46 17.55 4.05
C ALA A 102 -9.70 18.08 2.61
N GLY A 103 -10.54 17.41 1.82
CA GLY A 103 -10.93 17.84 0.47
C GLY A 103 -10.19 17.13 -0.67
N TYR A 104 -9.26 16.22 -0.38
CA TYR A 104 -8.61 15.36 -1.39
C TYR A 104 -9.54 14.20 -1.76
N TYR A 105 -10.61 14.51 -2.49
CA TYR A 105 -11.71 13.58 -2.78
C TYR A 105 -11.32 12.35 -3.61
N LYS A 106 -10.14 12.36 -4.24
CA LYS A 106 -9.57 11.20 -4.95
C LYS A 106 -8.72 10.29 -4.05
N ALA A 107 -8.57 10.60 -2.76
CA ALA A 107 -7.69 9.85 -1.89
C ALA A 107 -8.01 8.34 -1.91
N PHE A 108 -6.98 7.51 -2.07
CA PHE A 108 -7.15 6.05 -2.12
C PHE A 108 -5.93 5.32 -1.57
N ALA A 109 -6.14 4.44 -0.61
CA ALA A 109 -5.07 3.69 0.05
C ALA A 109 -4.87 2.28 -0.53
N MET A 110 -3.62 1.87 -0.53
CA MET A 110 -3.15 0.51 -0.71
C MET A 110 -2.22 0.16 0.46
N GLY A 111 -2.45 -0.99 1.07
CA GLY A 111 -1.69 -1.46 2.23
C GLY A 111 -0.51 -2.37 1.87
N ALA A 112 -0.16 -3.26 2.80
CA ALA A 112 0.87 -4.29 2.62
C ALA A 112 0.39 -5.66 3.09
N GLY A 113 0.68 -6.70 2.31
CA GLY A 113 0.32 -8.08 2.63
C GLY A 113 -1.18 -8.40 2.47
N PRO A 114 -1.57 -9.65 2.75
CA PRO A 114 -2.95 -10.10 2.57
C PRO A 114 -3.90 -9.46 3.60
N CYS A 115 -5.18 -9.36 3.24
CA CYS A 115 -6.23 -8.90 4.17
C CYS A 115 -6.48 -9.94 5.27
N GLY A 116 -6.38 -9.51 6.53
CA GLY A 116 -6.61 -10.34 7.72
C GLY A 116 -7.81 -9.92 8.56
N LEU A 117 -8.73 -9.11 8.02
CA LEU A 117 -9.87 -8.53 8.77
C LEU A 117 -10.89 -9.55 9.24
N CYS A 118 -10.95 -10.71 8.59
CA CYS A 118 -11.88 -11.76 8.94
C CYS A 118 -11.21 -13.13 8.96
N PRO A 119 -11.69 -14.09 9.78
CA PRO A 119 -11.11 -15.42 9.84
C PRO A 119 -11.19 -16.18 8.51
N VAL A 120 -12.29 -16.03 7.77
CA VAL A 120 -12.51 -16.65 6.45
C VAL A 120 -13.18 -15.63 5.54
N CYS A 121 -12.56 -15.27 4.41
CA CYS A 121 -13.15 -14.31 3.48
C CYS A 121 -14.44 -14.85 2.86
N SER A 122 -15.46 -14.00 2.68
CA SER A 122 -16.73 -14.38 2.05
C SER A 122 -16.57 -14.74 0.56
N MET A 123 -15.51 -14.22 -0.09
CA MET A 123 -15.30 -14.29 -1.54
C MET A 123 -16.49 -13.78 -2.37
N GLY A 124 -17.39 -13.01 -1.75
CA GLY A 124 -18.52 -12.32 -2.37
C GLY A 124 -18.49 -10.85 -1.95
N GLU A 125 -19.46 -10.42 -1.14
CA GLU A 125 -19.43 -9.06 -0.58
C GLU A 125 -18.48 -8.97 0.62
N CYS A 126 -17.65 -7.92 0.65
CA CYS A 126 -16.76 -7.65 1.78
C CYS A 126 -17.58 -7.30 3.02
N ARG A 127 -17.27 -7.91 4.17
CA ARG A 127 -17.91 -7.59 5.46
C ARG A 127 -17.37 -6.31 6.12
N TYR A 128 -16.24 -5.78 5.62
CA TYR A 128 -15.57 -4.58 6.14
C TYR A 128 -15.12 -3.66 4.99
N PRO A 129 -16.03 -3.22 4.11
CA PRO A 129 -15.68 -2.42 2.93
C PRO A 129 -14.99 -1.07 3.28
N GLU A 130 -15.26 -0.54 4.47
CA GLU A 130 -14.68 0.69 5.01
C GLU A 130 -13.25 0.52 5.53
N LYS A 131 -12.79 -0.72 5.72
CA LYS A 131 -11.44 -1.05 6.23
C LYS A 131 -10.59 -1.83 5.25
N ALA A 132 -11.21 -2.61 4.37
CA ALA A 132 -10.48 -3.49 3.47
C ALA A 132 -9.84 -2.68 2.34
N ARG A 133 -8.52 -2.80 2.20
CA ARG A 133 -7.78 -2.32 1.02
C ARG A 133 -6.84 -3.41 0.51
N PRO A 134 -6.67 -3.51 -0.82
CA PRO A 134 -5.62 -4.35 -1.39
C PRO A 134 -4.24 -3.84 -1.02
N SER A 135 -3.24 -4.72 -1.04
CA SER A 135 -1.85 -4.32 -0.89
C SER A 135 -1.25 -3.81 -2.20
N MET A 136 -0.14 -3.08 -2.12
CA MET A 136 0.62 -2.63 -3.29
C MET A 136 0.93 -3.80 -4.24
N GLU A 137 1.48 -4.90 -3.71
CA GLU A 137 1.85 -6.06 -4.51
C GLU A 137 0.65 -6.82 -5.07
N SER A 138 -0.50 -6.83 -4.37
CA SER A 138 -1.73 -7.43 -4.89
C SER A 138 -2.28 -6.67 -6.11
N CYS A 139 -1.98 -5.37 -6.21
CA CYS A 139 -2.28 -4.51 -7.36
C CYS A 139 -1.17 -4.53 -8.42
N GLY A 140 -0.19 -5.43 -8.34
CA GLY A 140 0.87 -5.53 -9.34
C GLY A 140 1.90 -4.39 -9.31
N ILE A 141 2.00 -3.67 -8.18
CA ILE A 141 3.09 -2.71 -7.94
C ILE A 141 4.35 -3.48 -7.55
N ASP A 142 5.45 -3.18 -8.24
CA ASP A 142 6.79 -3.59 -7.86
C ASP A 142 7.26 -2.71 -6.68
N VAL A 143 7.04 -3.22 -5.47
CA VAL A 143 7.38 -2.53 -4.23
C VAL A 143 8.88 -2.26 -4.12
N PHE A 144 9.73 -3.17 -4.59
CA PHE A 144 11.19 -3.01 -4.49
C PHE A 144 11.68 -1.87 -5.36
N SER A 145 11.29 -1.86 -6.63
CA SER A 145 11.69 -0.79 -7.55
C SER A 145 11.07 0.55 -7.13
N THR A 146 9.80 0.54 -6.70
CA THR A 146 9.13 1.76 -6.19
C THR A 146 9.84 2.34 -4.97
N ALA A 147 10.18 1.52 -3.98
CA ALA A 147 10.89 1.97 -2.78
C ALA A 147 12.29 2.52 -3.12
N ARG A 148 13.05 1.82 -3.97
CA ARG A 148 14.39 2.24 -4.42
C ARG A 148 14.35 3.57 -5.19
N ASN A 149 13.38 3.73 -6.10
CA ASN A 149 13.17 4.98 -6.83
C ASN A 149 12.88 6.18 -5.92
N ASN A 150 12.38 5.93 -4.71
CA ASN A 150 12.02 6.95 -3.73
C ASN A 150 13.02 7.02 -2.55
N GLY A 151 14.25 6.54 -2.78
CA GLY A 151 15.36 6.70 -1.85
C GLY A 151 15.25 5.84 -0.59
N TYR A 152 14.59 4.69 -0.67
CA TYR A 152 14.65 3.67 0.37
C TYR A 152 15.60 2.55 -0.01
N THR A 153 16.32 2.03 0.98
CA THR A 153 17.11 0.80 0.84
C THR A 153 16.26 -0.38 1.29
N ILE A 154 15.92 -1.26 0.36
CA ILE A 154 15.16 -2.49 0.62
C ILE A 154 15.87 -3.67 -0.02
N GLU A 155 16.03 -4.75 0.74
CA GLU A 155 16.63 -6.00 0.31
C GLU A 155 15.74 -7.20 0.66
N VAL A 156 15.96 -8.30 -0.05
CA VAL A 156 15.27 -9.56 0.23
C VAL A 156 15.77 -10.11 1.56
N VAL A 157 14.87 -10.30 2.52
CA VAL A 157 15.16 -10.95 3.80
C VAL A 157 15.56 -12.40 3.57
N LYS A 158 16.54 -12.89 4.33
CA LYS A 158 17.10 -14.24 4.21
C LYS A 158 16.49 -15.21 5.22
N ASP A 159 16.12 -14.71 6.40
CA ASP A 159 15.48 -15.49 7.46
C ASP A 159 14.63 -14.62 8.39
N TYR A 160 13.97 -15.25 9.36
CA TYR A 160 13.04 -14.58 10.29
C TYR A 160 13.70 -13.62 11.30
N SER A 161 15.03 -13.61 11.40
CA SER A 161 15.75 -12.66 12.25
C SER A 161 15.94 -11.30 11.55
N ASP A 162 15.88 -11.27 10.22
CA ASP A 162 15.99 -10.05 9.43
C ASP A 162 14.80 -9.12 9.64
N LYS A 163 15.09 -7.82 9.70
CA LYS A 163 14.06 -6.78 9.74
C LYS A 163 13.40 -6.65 8.38
N MET A 164 12.10 -6.92 8.34
CA MET A 164 11.32 -6.74 7.12
C MET A 164 10.95 -5.26 6.92
N ASN A 165 11.01 -4.80 5.68
CA ASN A 165 10.48 -3.49 5.27
C ASN A 165 9.13 -3.70 4.60
N ARG A 166 8.12 -2.98 5.05
CA ARG A 166 6.76 -3.00 4.48
C ARG A 166 6.43 -1.60 3.97
N PHE A 167 5.75 -1.54 2.84
CA PHE A 167 5.37 -0.29 2.20
C PHE A 167 3.87 -0.27 1.91
N GLY A 168 3.25 0.88 2.15
CA GLY A 168 1.88 1.19 1.78
C GLY A 168 1.87 2.47 0.94
N LEU A 169 0.81 2.69 0.18
CA LEU A 169 0.70 3.83 -0.73
C LEU A 169 -0.67 4.49 -0.57
N VAL A 170 -0.71 5.79 -0.33
CA VAL A 170 -1.95 6.57 -0.30
C VAL A 170 -1.90 7.59 -1.43
N LEU A 171 -2.72 7.37 -2.46
CA LEU A 171 -2.88 8.31 -3.56
C LEU A 171 -3.62 9.55 -3.04
N ILE A 172 -3.23 10.74 -3.50
CA ILE A 172 -3.77 12.01 -2.98
C ILE A 172 -4.53 12.77 -4.08
N GLU A 173 -3.81 13.26 -5.10
CA GLU A 173 -4.36 14.01 -6.24
C GLU A 173 -3.51 13.90 -7.50
#